data_AF-A0A7Y8L4A3-F1
#
_entry.id   AF-A0A7Y8L4A3-F1
#
_cell.length_a   1.000
_cell.length_b   1.000
_cell.length_c   1.000
_cell.angle_alpha   90.00
_cell.angle_beta   90.00
_cell.angle_gamma   90.00
#
_symmetry.space_group_name_H-M   'P 1'
#
loop_
_entity.id
_entity.type
_entity.pdbx_description
1 polymer ?
#
loop_
_entity_poly.entity_id
_entity_poly.type
_entity_poly.pdbx_seq_one_letter_code
_entity_poly.pdbx_strand_id
1 'polypeptide(L)'
;MEIPDKLCITKQIPNPTKRNKLKPEPSSENIQFSTNYSELSDYIRCGYDYKLRYIYNFNPEPVQALGYGKQVHNIINMLHKKAQKTSKIPTLDEARDLADKHFYLRYAA
;
A
#
# COMPACT_ATOMS: atom_id res chain seq x y z
N MET A 1 19.87 -1.09 7.06
CA MET A 1 20.66 0.02 7.63
C MET A 1 20.09 0.25 9.00
N GLU A 2 20.75 -0.25 10.04
CA GLU A 2 20.23 -0.19 11.41
C GLU A 2 20.49 1.20 11.98
N ILE A 3 19.49 1.77 12.66
CA ILE A 3 19.59 3.10 13.27
C ILE A 3 20.57 2.98 14.45
N PRO A 4 21.64 3.79 14.51
CA PRO A 4 22.60 3.73 15.61
C PRO A 4 21.94 3.92 16.98
N ASP A 5 22.25 3.05 17.95
CA ASP A 5 21.68 3.05 19.31
C ASP A 5 21.78 4.41 20.03
N LYS A 6 22.79 5.21 19.69
CA LYS A 6 22.98 6.58 20.18
C LYS A 6 21.86 7.57 19.81
N LEU A 7 21.05 7.26 18.80
CA LEU A 7 19.89 8.05 18.39
C LEU A 7 18.59 7.54 19.02
N CYS A 8 18.66 6.43 19.75
CA CYS A 8 17.52 5.78 20.37
C CYS A 8 17.56 5.97 21.89
N ILE A 9 16.40 6.18 22.50
CA ILE A 9 16.28 6.16 23.96
C ILE A 9 16.36 4.69 24.39
N THR A 10 17.57 4.22 24.68
CA THR A 10 17.88 2.82 25.05
C THR A 10 17.86 2.59 26.56
N LYS A 11 17.72 3.66 27.36
CA LYS A 11 17.65 3.62 28.83
C LYS A 11 16.36 4.29 29.31
N GLN A 12 15.82 3.80 30.43
CA GLN A 12 14.70 4.45 31.09
C GLN A 12 15.11 5.86 31.55
N ILE A 13 14.63 6.87 30.83
CA ILE A 13 14.73 8.27 31.23
C ILE A 13 13.45 8.66 31.97
N PRO A 14 13.53 9.46 33.04
CA PRO A 14 12.35 10.04 33.66
C PRO A 14 11.59 10.85 32.61
N ASN A 15 10.26 10.69 32.59
CA ASN A 15 9.41 11.26 31.55
C ASN A 15 9.68 12.77 31.41
N PRO A 16 10.21 13.24 30.26
CA PRO A 16 10.61 14.64 30.11
C PRO A 16 9.40 15.58 30.05
N THR A 17 8.19 15.04 29.83
CA THR A 17 6.97 15.82 29.75
C THR A 17 6.19 15.73 31.06
N LYS A 18 6.15 16.82 31.84
CA LYS A 18 5.19 16.98 32.94
C LYS A 18 3.79 17.15 32.34
N ARG A 19 3.05 16.06 32.15
CA ARG A 19 1.66 16.10 31.66
C ARG A 19 0.70 16.37 32.81
N ASN A 20 -0.22 17.30 32.63
CA ASN A 20 -1.32 17.50 33.56
C ASN A 20 -2.29 16.32 33.47
N LYS A 21 -2.75 15.81 34.62
CA LYS A 21 -3.84 14.82 34.65
C LYS A 21 -5.14 15.51 34.21
N LEU A 22 -5.70 15.05 33.09
CA LEU A 22 -7.01 15.46 32.62
C LEU A 22 -8.10 14.70 33.40
N LYS A 23 -9.32 15.25 33.44
CA LYS A 23 -10.48 14.51 33.95
C LYS A 23 -10.78 13.33 33.02
N PRO A 24 -11.12 12.14 33.54
CA PRO A 24 -11.49 11.02 32.70
C PRO A 24 -12.79 11.32 31.95
N GLU A 25 -12.74 11.22 30.63
CA GLU A 25 -13.88 11.33 29.72
C GLU A 25 -14.14 9.96 29.08
N PRO A 26 -15.39 9.61 28.75
CA PRO A 26 -15.69 8.39 28.01
C PRO A 26 -14.93 8.41 26.68
N SER A 27 -14.35 7.27 26.30
CA SER A 27 -13.73 7.14 24.98
C SER A 27 -14.81 7.38 23.92
N SER A 28 -14.64 8.42 23.10
CA SER A 28 -15.38 8.47 21.85
C SER A 28 -14.90 7.28 21.00
N GLU A 29 -15.84 6.44 20.55
CA GLU A 29 -15.57 5.47 19.50
C GLU A 29 -15.21 6.28 18.25
N ASN A 30 -13.92 6.58 18.10
CA ASN A 30 -13.41 7.10 16.86
C ASN A 30 -13.44 5.94 15.90
N ILE A 31 -14.46 5.90 15.04
CA ILE A 31 -14.48 5.03 13.88
C ILE A 31 -13.26 5.41 13.05
N GLN A 32 -12.18 4.64 13.20
CA GLN A 32 -11.03 4.75 12.32
C GLN A 32 -11.40 4.04 11.03
N PHE A 33 -11.74 4.85 10.03
CA PHE A 33 -11.82 4.33 8.67
C PHE A 33 -10.40 3.95 8.23
N SER A 34 -10.22 2.68 7.86
CA SER A 34 -8.98 2.24 7.24
C SER A 34 -8.83 3.00 5.93
N THR A 35 -7.93 3.98 5.87
CA THR A 35 -7.70 4.75 4.66
C THR A 35 -6.40 4.35 3.98
N ASN A 36 -6.41 4.41 2.66
CA ASN A 36 -5.22 4.25 1.83
C ASN A 36 -5.05 5.47 0.92
N TYR A 37 -3.91 5.54 0.23
CA TYR A 37 -3.61 6.67 -0.64
C TYR A 37 -4.66 6.88 -1.75
N SER A 38 -5.17 5.79 -2.35
CA SER A 38 -6.17 5.86 -3.42
C SER A 38 -7.48 6.46 -2.92
N GLU A 39 -7.94 6.07 -1.74
CA GLU A 39 -9.12 6.65 -1.08
C GLU A 39 -8.96 8.15 -0.81
N LEU A 40 -7.79 8.56 -0.30
CA LEU A 40 -7.49 9.97 -0.07
C LEU A 40 -7.47 10.76 -1.39
N SER A 41 -6.86 10.19 -2.43
CA SER A 41 -6.81 10.79 -3.76
C SER A 41 -8.21 10.97 -4.36
N ASP A 42 -9.06 9.94 -4.25
CA ASP A 42 -10.45 9.98 -4.72
C ASP A 42 -11.28 11.02 -3.93
N TYR A 43 -11.10 11.12 -2.61
CA TYR A 43 -11.75 12.12 -1.78
C TYR A 43 -11.33 13.56 -2.14
N ILE A 44 -10.02 13.79 -2.28
CA ILE A 44 -9.48 15.12 -2.66
C ILE A 44 -9.98 15.52 -4.05
N ARG A 45 -10.08 14.57 -4.99
CA ARG A 45 -10.61 14.81 -6.33
C ARG A 45 -12.10 15.14 -6.30
N CYS A 46 -12.92 14.35 -5.60
CA CYS A 46 -14.36 14.56 -5.46
C CYS A 46 -14.93 13.78 -4.25
N GLY A 47 -15.36 14.49 -3.21
CA GLY A 47 -15.95 13.86 -2.02
C GLY A 47 -17.23 13.05 -2.28
N TYR A 48 -17.99 13.37 -3.34
CA TYR A 48 -19.18 12.62 -3.71
C TYR A 48 -18.85 11.27 -4.37
N ASP A 49 -17.84 11.23 -5.26
CA ASP A 49 -17.32 9.99 -5.85
C ASP A 49 -16.77 9.05 -4.76
N TYR A 50 -16.02 9.60 -3.80
CA TYR A 50 -15.58 8.86 -2.61
C TYR A 50 -16.76 8.25 -1.84
N LYS A 51 -17.82 9.03 -1.58
CA LYS A 51 -19.01 8.56 -0.86
C LYS A 51 -19.68 7.40 -1.59
N LEU A 52 -19.87 7.51 -2.91
CA LEU A 52 -20.44 6.44 -3.72
C LEU A 52 -19.57 5.17 -3.64
N ARG A 53 -18.26 5.28 -3.89
CA ARG A 53 -17.34 4.13 -3.94
C ARG A 53 -17.17 3.43 -2.61
N TYR A 54 -16.89 4.18 -1.54
CA TYR A 54 -16.39 3.63 -0.29
C TYR A 54 -17.44 3.54 0.81
N ILE A 55 -18.45 4.41 0.80
CA ILE A 55 -19.53 4.40 1.81
C ILE A 55 -20.74 3.61 1.31
N TYR A 56 -21.06 3.69 0.02
CA TYR A 56 -22.18 2.95 -0.59
C TYR A 56 -21.74 1.71 -1.40
N ASN A 57 -20.44 1.39 -1.40
CA ASN A 57 -19.88 0.23 -2.09
C ASN A 57 -20.20 0.17 -3.60
N PHE A 58 -20.37 1.34 -4.23
CA PHE A 58 -20.53 1.41 -5.68
C PHE A 58 -19.20 1.02 -6.36
N ASN A 59 -19.21 -0.03 -7.16
CA ASN A 59 -18.02 -0.52 -7.86
C ASN A 59 -18.04 -0.05 -9.33
N PRO A 60 -17.30 1.00 -9.69
CA PRO A 60 -17.21 1.44 -11.08
C PRO A 60 -16.48 0.39 -11.93
N GLU A 61 -16.74 0.43 -13.23
CA GLU A 61 -16.05 -0.45 -14.16
C GLU A 61 -14.53 -0.19 -14.14
N PRO A 62 -13.70 -1.23 -14.01
CA PRO A 62 -12.25 -1.07 -13.98
C PRO A 62 -11.73 -0.60 -15.34
N VAL A 63 -10.90 0.44 -15.33
CA VAL A 63 -10.21 0.90 -16.53
C VAL A 63 -9.17 -0.13 -16.98
N GLN A 64 -9.07 -0.37 -18.29
CA GLN A 64 -8.10 -1.28 -18.91
C GLN A 64 -6.64 -1.02 -18.44
N ALA A 65 -6.28 0.26 -18.25
CA ALA A 65 -4.96 0.67 -17.75
C ALA A 65 -4.62 0.05 -16.37
N LEU A 66 -5.60 -0.16 -15.51
CA LEU A 66 -5.39 -0.80 -14.20
C LEU A 66 -5.05 -2.28 -14.35
N GLY A 67 -5.70 -2.96 -15.29
CA GLY A 67 -5.40 -4.36 -15.64
C GLY A 67 -3.97 -4.51 -16.17
N TYR A 68 -3.55 -3.60 -17.04
CA TYR A 68 -2.17 -3.54 -17.54
C TYR A 68 -1.15 -3.37 -16.42
N GLY A 69 -1.33 -2.35 -15.57
CA GLY A 69 -0.43 -2.11 -14.44
C GLY A 69 -0.32 -3.32 -13.50
N LYS A 70 -1.44 -3.99 -13.21
CA LYS A 70 -1.46 -5.19 -12.38
C LYS A 70 -0.64 -6.34 -12.98
N GLN A 71 -0.74 -6.56 -14.28
CA GLN A 71 0.05 -7.59 -14.96
C GLN A 71 1.55 -7.27 -14.96
N VAL A 72 1.93 -6.00 -15.15
CA VAL A 72 3.33 -5.55 -15.02
C VAL A 72 3.86 -5.82 -13.60
N HIS A 73 3.12 -5.42 -12.56
CA HIS A 73 3.51 -5.69 -11.17
C HIS A 73 3.63 -7.19 -10.87
N ASN A 74 2.77 -8.02 -11.44
CA ASN A 74 2.84 -9.48 -11.27
C ASN A 74 4.15 -10.05 -11.83
N ILE A 75 4.56 -9.65 -13.03
CA ILE A 75 5.82 -10.08 -13.65
C ILE A 75 7.01 -9.63 -12.80
N ILE A 76 7.03 -8.37 -12.38
CA ILE A 76 8.11 -7.83 -11.54
C ILE A 76 8.21 -8.62 -10.24
N ASN A 77 7.09 -8.95 -9.60
CA ASN A 77 7.06 -9.77 -8.40
C ASN A 77 7.59 -11.19 -8.63
N MET A 78 7.29 -11.80 -9.78
CA MET A 78 7.82 -13.11 -10.14
C MET A 78 9.33 -13.07 -10.36
N LEU A 79 9.85 -12.05 -11.05
CA LEU A 79 11.28 -11.82 -11.22
C LEU A 79 11.97 -11.60 -9.88
N HIS A 80 11.38 -10.78 -9.00
CA HIS A 80 11.89 -10.54 -7.66
C HIS A 80 11.96 -11.83 -6.83
N LYS A 81 10.90 -12.66 -6.85
CA LYS A 81 10.89 -13.97 -6.18
C LYS A 81 11.95 -14.93 -6.74
N LYS A 82 12.16 -14.93 -8.05
CA LYS A 82 13.22 -15.73 -8.70
C LYS A 82 14.60 -15.25 -8.27
N ALA A 83 14.82 -13.94 -8.21
CA ALA A 83 16.06 -13.34 -7.76
C ALA A 83 16.38 -13.71 -6.30
N GLN A 84 15.39 -13.60 -5.41
CA GLN A 84 15.54 -14.01 -4.02
C GLN A 84 15.90 -15.50 -3.87
N LYS A 85 15.29 -16.39 -4.66
CA LYS A 85 15.54 -17.83 -4.58
C LYS A 85 16.91 -18.25 -5.14
N THR A 86 17.37 -17.58 -6.19
CA THR A 86 18.61 -17.95 -6.90
C THR A 86 19.83 -17.13 -6.46
N SER A 87 19.61 -16.06 -5.70
CA SER A 87 20.59 -15.02 -5.37
C SER A 87 21.27 -14.43 -6.61
N LYS A 88 20.58 -14.45 -7.76
CA LYS A 88 21.05 -13.92 -9.04
C LYS A 88 20.07 -12.88 -9.58
N ILE A 89 20.60 -11.84 -10.19
CA ILE A 89 19.78 -10.84 -10.88
C ILE A 89 19.23 -11.48 -12.17
N PRO A 90 17.90 -11.44 -12.42
CA PRO A 90 17.32 -11.99 -13.63
C PRO A 90 17.87 -11.30 -14.88
N THR A 91 18.10 -12.07 -15.94
CA THR A 91 18.54 -11.50 -17.21
C THR A 91 17.36 -10.91 -18.00
N LEU A 92 17.66 -10.12 -19.03
CA LEU A 92 16.64 -9.54 -19.90
C LEU A 92 15.82 -10.63 -20.62
N ASP A 93 16.47 -11.72 -21.05
CA ASP A 93 15.79 -12.81 -21.75
C ASP A 93 14.87 -13.60 -20.82
N GLU A 94 15.25 -13.76 -19.56
CA GLU A 94 14.36 -14.35 -18.55
C GLU A 94 13.15 -13.47 -18.27
N ALA A 95 13.33 -12.14 -18.26
CA ALA A 95 12.22 -11.21 -18.11
C ALA A 95 11.26 -11.25 -19.31
N ARG A 96 11.78 -11.35 -20.53
CA ARG A 96 10.98 -11.52 -21.75
C ARG A 96 10.19 -12.83 -21.74
N ASP A 97 10.86 -13.96 -21.48
CA ASP A 97 10.22 -15.28 -21.43
C ASP A 97 9.09 -15.32 -20.38
N LEU A 98 9.30 -14.67 -19.24
CA LEU A 98 8.28 -14.57 -18.20
C LEU A 98 7.10 -13.69 -18.64
N ALA A 99 7.36 -12.60 -19.34
CA ALA A 99 6.31 -11.74 -19.88
C ALA A 99 5.49 -12.49 -20.95
N ASP A 100 6.13 -13.16 -21.89
CA ASP A 100 5.44 -13.91 -22.95
C ASP A 100 4.55 -15.03 -22.38
N LYS A 101 4.96 -15.66 -21.27
CA LYS A 101 4.21 -16.75 -20.63
C LYS A 101 3.11 -16.30 -19.67
N HIS A 102 3.17 -15.09 -19.14
CA HIS A 102 2.30 -14.68 -18.03
C HIS A 102 1.60 -13.34 -18.23
N PHE A 103 1.97 -12.56 -19.25
CA PHE A 103 1.33 -11.28 -19.55
C PHE A 103 0.06 -11.48 -20.39
N TYR A 104 -1.06 -11.70 -19.70
CA TYR A 104 -2.37 -11.74 -20.34
C TYR A 104 -3.25 -10.61 -19.83
N LEU A 105 -3.73 -9.77 -20.74
CA LEU A 105 -4.78 -8.80 -20.45
C LEU A 105 -6.11 -9.45 -20.71
N ARG A 106 -7.02 -9.43 -19.73
CA ARG A 106 -8.41 -9.72 -20.02
C ARG A 106 -8.95 -8.56 -20.84
N TYR A 107 -9.36 -8.86 -22.07
CA TYR A 107 -10.11 -7.92 -22.87
C TYR A 107 -11.50 -7.80 -22.24
N ALA A 108 -11.76 -6.69 -21.58
CA ALA A 108 -13.12 -6.26 -21.24
C ALA A 108 -13.43 -5.12 -22.21
N ALA A 109 -14.21 -5.44 -23.25
CA ALA A 109 -14.86 -4.48 -24.12
C ALA A 109 -16.33 -4.39 -23.73
#